data_AF-A0A2Z6MXX7-F1
#
_entry.id   AF-A0A2Z6MXX7-F1
#
_cell.length_a   1.000
_cell.length_b   1.000
_cell.length_c   1.000
_cell.angle_alpha   90.00
_cell.angle_beta   90.00
_cell.angle_gamma   90.00
#
_symmetry.space_group_name_H-M   'P 1'
#
loop_
_entity.id
_entity.type
_entity.pdbx_description
1 polymer ?
#
loop_
_entity_poly.entity_id
_entity_poly.type
_entity_poly.pdbx_seq_one_letter_code
_entity_poly.pdbx_strand_id
1 'polypeptide(L)'
;MKLFDPRSSYGTIESALGFVKRPSLFVVWDDLQVTPLVNTSSISFLHKMNVPLDDLEEHVVSIGEIEAMNLLGASLTSSKEALTEGLFHLLKKPKDEATT
;
A
#
# COMPACT_ATOMS: atom_id res chain seq x y z
N MET A 1 19.92 9.23 -10.95
CA MET A 1 18.80 8.29 -10.71
C MET A 1 18.83 7.23 -11.80
N LYS A 2 18.81 5.93 -11.44
CA LYS A 2 18.64 4.86 -12.44
C LYS A 2 17.15 4.81 -12.80
N LEU A 3 16.86 5.07 -14.07
CA LEU A 3 15.52 4.97 -14.64
C LEU A 3 15.17 3.48 -14.79
N PHE A 4 14.14 3.01 -14.09
CA PHE A 4 13.62 1.66 -14.26
C PHE A 4 12.53 1.67 -15.34
N ASP A 5 12.73 0.90 -16.39
CA ASP A 5 11.82 0.78 -17.53
C ASP A 5 10.52 0.04 -17.13
N PRO A 6 9.32 0.64 -17.27
CA PRO A 6 8.07 -0.07 -17.07
C PRO A 6 7.82 -1.06 -18.22
N ARG A 7 8.20 -2.33 -17.97
CA ARG A 7 7.98 -3.58 -18.74
C ARG A 7 7.13 -3.47 -20.03
N SER A 8 7.76 -3.79 -21.17
CA SER A 8 7.15 -4.15 -22.45
C SER A 8 6.28 -5.42 -22.38
N SER A 9 5.16 -5.43 -23.11
CA SER A 9 4.23 -6.57 -23.22
C SER A 9 4.67 -7.66 -24.20
N TYR A 10 5.78 -7.46 -24.94
CA TYR A 10 6.23 -8.38 -25.98
C TYR A 10 7.62 -8.93 -25.64
N GLY A 11 7.65 -10.05 -24.92
CA GLY A 11 8.88 -10.75 -24.57
C GLY A 11 8.55 -12.16 -24.10
N THR A 12 9.20 -13.13 -24.72
CA THR A 12 9.20 -14.56 -24.44
C THR A 12 9.01 -14.87 -22.95
N ILE A 13 8.19 -15.86 -22.65
CA ILE A 13 7.87 -16.37 -21.30
C ILE A 13 9.13 -16.95 -20.65
N GLU A 14 10.09 -16.10 -20.30
CA GLU A 14 11.07 -16.39 -19.26
C GLU A 14 10.49 -15.86 -17.95
N SER A 15 10.46 -16.73 -16.96
CA SER A 15 9.64 -16.74 -15.74
C SER A 15 9.89 -15.60 -14.72
N ALA A 16 10.31 -14.40 -15.14
CA ALA A 16 10.70 -13.32 -14.24
C ALA A 16 10.41 -11.90 -14.75
N LEU A 17 9.38 -11.70 -15.58
CA LEU A 17 8.97 -10.36 -16.04
C LEU A 17 8.15 -9.64 -14.95
N GLY A 18 8.76 -9.19 -13.86
CA GLY A 18 8.11 -8.40 -12.81
C GLY A 18 9.12 -7.63 -11.97
N PHE A 19 8.73 -6.51 -11.33
CA PHE A 19 9.65 -5.76 -10.45
C PHE A 19 10.09 -6.59 -9.23
N VAL A 20 9.31 -7.62 -8.86
CA VAL A 20 9.56 -8.47 -7.69
C VAL A 20 9.17 -9.92 -7.99
N LYS A 21 9.96 -10.88 -7.48
CA LYS A 21 9.68 -12.32 -7.55
C LYS A 21 8.57 -12.72 -6.55
N ARG A 22 7.48 -13.31 -7.03
CA ARG A 22 6.36 -13.76 -6.17
C ARG A 22 6.68 -15.09 -5.43
N PRO A 23 6.06 -15.33 -4.26
CA PRO A 23 5.24 -14.39 -3.49
C PRO A 23 6.12 -13.35 -2.77
N SER A 24 5.62 -12.12 -2.65
CA SER A 24 6.28 -11.07 -1.87
C SER A 24 5.23 -10.24 -1.15
N LEU A 25 5.50 -9.95 0.11
CA LEU A 25 4.68 -9.11 0.95
C LEU A 25 5.50 -7.86 1.30
N PHE A 26 4.83 -6.71 1.35
CA PHE A 26 5.45 -5.42 1.56
C PHE A 26 4.65 -4.63 2.58
N VAL A 27 5.36 -3.77 3.30
CA VAL A 27 4.78 -2.69 4.08
C VAL A 27 4.99 -1.42 3.29
N VAL A 28 3.91 -0.68 3.06
CA VAL A 28 3.94 0.65 2.46
C VAL A 28 3.56 1.64 3.54
N TRP A 29 4.45 2.59 3.79
CA TRP A 29 4.27 3.63 4.79
C TRP A 29 3.48 4.81 4.24
N ASP A 30 3.06 5.72 5.12
CA ASP A 30 2.21 6.85 4.75
C ASP A 30 2.89 7.83 3.76
N ASP A 31 4.22 7.90 3.83
CA ASP A 31 5.10 8.63 2.90
C ASP A 31 5.50 7.79 1.66
N LEU A 32 4.80 6.68 1.43
CA LEU A 32 5.01 5.73 0.32
C LEU A 32 6.37 5.01 0.33
N GLN A 33 7.11 5.05 1.45
CA GLN A 33 8.28 4.18 1.60
C GLN A 33 7.83 2.71 1.55
N VAL A 34 8.58 1.89 0.82
CA VAL A 34 8.25 0.46 0.65
C VAL A 34 9.31 -0.39 1.32
N THR A 35 8.90 -1.20 2.29
CA THR A 35 9.77 -2.14 3.01
C THR A 35 9.33 -3.58 2.74
N PRO A 36 10.22 -4.49 2.31
CA PRO A 36 9.89 -5.91 2.20
C PRO A 36 9.49 -6.47 3.57
N LEU A 37 8.35 -7.14 3.65
CA LEU A 37 8.00 -7.93 4.82
C LEU A 37 8.71 -9.28 4.69
N VAL A 38 9.77 -9.46 5.48
CA VAL A 38 10.50 -10.74 5.58
C VAL A 38 9.57 -11.83 6.13
N ASN A 39 9.97 -13.11 6.06
CA ASN A 39 9.19 -14.29 6.49
C ASN A 39 8.74 -14.29 7.97
N THR A 40 8.92 -13.19 8.70
CA THR A 40 8.32 -12.97 10.02
C THR A 40 6.82 -12.72 9.88
N SER A 41 6.03 -13.19 10.84
CA SER A 41 4.59 -12.92 10.86
C SER A 41 4.28 -11.41 10.92
N SER A 42 3.14 -10.99 10.35
CA SER A 42 2.65 -9.61 10.45
C SER A 42 2.50 -9.14 11.90
N ILE A 43 2.12 -10.05 12.82
CA ILE A 43 2.03 -9.75 14.26
C ILE A 43 3.40 -9.40 14.85
N SER A 44 4.44 -10.17 14.50
CA SER A 44 5.81 -9.88 14.95
C SER A 44 6.33 -8.55 14.40
N PHE A 45 5.90 -8.16 13.20
CA PHE A 45 6.22 -6.85 12.64
C PHE A 45 5.51 -5.72 13.41
N LEU A 46 4.22 -5.86 13.68
CA LEU A 46 3.45 -4.88 14.47
C LEU A 46 3.99 -4.72 15.89
N HIS A 47 4.44 -5.79 16.55
CA HIS A 47 5.08 -5.66 17.86
C HIS A 47 6.38 -4.83 17.82
N LYS A 48 7.13 -4.86 16.71
CA LYS A 48 8.34 -4.01 16.54
C LYS A 48 8.01 -2.54 16.34
N MET A 49 6.80 -2.23 15.88
CA MET A 49 6.31 -0.85 15.73
C MET A 49 6.06 -0.16 17.07
N ASN A 50 6.05 -0.93 18.18
CA ASN A 50 5.81 -0.42 19.52
C ASN A 50 4.47 0.32 19.67
N VAL A 51 3.48 -0.09 18.88
CA VAL A 51 2.09 0.37 18.92
C VAL A 51 1.25 -0.69 19.65
N PRO A 52 0.40 -0.31 20.62
CA PRO A 52 -0.53 -1.26 21.25
C PRO A 52 -1.42 -1.92 20.21
N LEU A 53 -1.53 -3.25 20.22
CA LEU A 53 -2.36 -3.97 19.25
C LEU A 53 -3.84 -3.63 19.41
N ASP A 54 -4.27 -3.26 20.62
CA ASP A 54 -5.65 -2.85 20.92
C ASP A 54 -6.04 -1.52 20.26
N ASP A 55 -5.07 -0.72 19.84
CA ASP A 55 -5.27 0.57 19.15
C ASP A 55 -5.27 0.42 17.62
N LEU A 56 -5.06 -0.79 17.08
CA LEU A 56 -4.94 -1.03 15.64
C LEU A 56 -6.28 -1.49 15.03
N GLU A 57 -6.62 -0.93 13.87
CA GLU A 57 -7.74 -1.38 13.03
C GLU A 57 -7.24 -1.93 11.68
N GLU A 58 -7.76 -3.10 11.28
CA GLU A 58 -7.46 -3.70 9.97
C GLU A 58 -8.54 -3.33 8.95
N HIS A 59 -8.12 -2.83 7.79
CA HIS A 59 -8.98 -2.52 6.66
C HIS A 59 -8.53 -3.29 5.42
N VAL A 60 -9.46 -4.01 4.78
CA VAL A 60 -9.21 -4.63 3.48
C VAL A 60 -9.64 -3.67 2.39
N VAL A 61 -8.67 -3.14 1.65
CA VAL A 61 -8.89 -2.20 0.55
C VAL A 61 -8.53 -2.82 -0.80
N SER A 62 -9.30 -2.48 -1.83
CA SER A 62 -8.99 -2.82 -3.22
C SER A 62 -8.56 -1.56 -3.96
N ILE A 63 -7.38 -1.59 -4.60
CA ILE A 63 -6.82 -0.45 -5.34
C ILE A 63 -7.07 -0.69 -6.83
N GLY A 64 -7.95 0.12 -7.41
CA GLY A 64 -8.19 0.19 -8.85
C GLY A 64 -7.49 1.40 -9.49
N GLU A 65 -7.94 1.76 -10.70
CA GLU A 65 -7.36 2.89 -11.45
C GLU A 65 -7.56 4.23 -10.75
N ILE A 66 -8.75 4.45 -10.17
CA ILE A 66 -9.11 5.71 -9.50
C ILE A 66 -8.27 5.89 -8.24
N GLU A 67 -8.17 4.84 -7.42
CA GLU A 67 -7.37 4.83 -6.19
C GLU A 67 -5.88 5.03 -6.50
N ALA A 68 -5.38 4.38 -7.55
CA ALA A 68 -4.01 4.55 -8.01
C ALA A 68 -3.71 5.98 -8.50
N MET A 69 -4.65 6.60 -9.21
CA MET A 69 -4.52 7.99 -9.66
C MET A 69 -4.53 8.97 -8.48
N ASN A 70 -5.40 8.75 -7.50
CA ASN A 70 -5.44 9.55 -6.27
C ASN A 70 -4.12 9.42 -5.48
N LEU A 71 -3.60 8.20 -5.36
CA LEU A 71 -2.31 7.94 -4.70
C LEU A 71 -1.15 8.64 -5.43
N LEU A 72 -1.15 8.61 -6.77
CA LEU A 72 -0.17 9.33 -7.58
C LEU A 72 -0.27 10.84 -7.34
N GLY A 73 -1.48 11.40 -7.40
CA GLY A 73 -1.72 12.82 -7.10
C GLY A 73 -1.17 13.20 -5.74
N ALA A 74 -1.57 12.45 -4.70
CA ALA A 74 -1.11 12.65 -3.33
C ALA A 74 0.41 12.53 -3.19
N SER A 75 1.07 11.61 -3.92
CA SER A 75 2.53 11.48 -3.91
C SER A 75 3.28 12.70 -4.44
N LEU A 76 2.65 13.45 -5.36
CA LEU A 76 3.23 14.62 -6.01
C LEU A 76 2.95 15.92 -5.26
N THR A 77 1.85 15.97 -4.51
CA THR A 77 1.39 17.17 -3.81
C THR A 77 1.65 17.12 -2.30
N SER A 78 1.69 15.93 -1.71
CA SER A 78 1.79 15.72 -0.27
C SER A 78 3.19 15.23 0.11
N SER A 79 3.72 15.75 1.21
CA SER A 79 5.11 15.47 1.61
C SER A 79 5.26 14.36 2.66
N LYS A 80 4.18 13.93 3.32
CA LYS A 80 4.23 12.95 4.42
C LYS A 80 3.03 12.00 4.53
N GLU A 81 1.85 12.39 4.08
CA GLU A 81 0.59 11.66 4.34
C GLU A 81 -0.07 11.15 3.05
N ALA A 82 0.75 10.76 2.07
CA ALA A 82 0.28 10.48 0.72
C ALA A 82 -0.61 9.22 0.66
N LEU A 83 -0.34 8.19 1.47
CA LEU A 83 -1.19 6.99 1.52
C LEU A 83 -2.55 7.33 2.15
N THR A 84 -2.54 8.05 3.27
CA THR A 84 -3.74 8.49 3.98
C THR A 84 -4.59 9.41 3.11
N GLU A 85 -4.00 10.42 2.48
CA GLU A 85 -4.73 11.34 1.60
C GLU A 85 -5.24 10.63 0.32
N GLY A 86 -4.38 9.84 -0.33
CA GLY A 86 -4.72 9.16 -1.58
C GLY A 86 -5.84 8.13 -1.42
N LEU A 87 -5.90 7.47 -0.26
CA LEU A 87 -6.89 6.43 0.04
C LEU A 87 -7.95 6.87 1.06
N PHE A 88 -7.99 8.15 1.43
CA PHE A 88 -8.86 8.68 2.49
C PHE A 88 -10.34 8.29 2.34
N HIS A 89 -10.83 8.24 1.11
CA HIS A 89 -12.21 7.88 0.78
C HIS A 89 -12.54 6.41 1.06
N LEU A 90 -11.55 5.51 1.09
CA LEU A 90 -11.70 4.09 1.42
C LEU A 90 -11.64 3.84 2.94
N LEU A 91 -10.96 4.72 3.67
CA LEU A 91 -10.75 4.62 5.12
C LEU A 91 -11.89 5.26 5.92
N LYS A 92 -12.73 6.08 5.28
CA LYS A 92 -13.95 6.60 5.90
C LYS A 92 -14.97 5.48 6.05
N LYS A 93 -15.29 5.13 7.29
CA LYS A 93 -16.48 4.34 7.59
C LYS A 93 -17.72 5.09 7.07
N PRO A 94 -18.70 4.40 6.44
CA PRO A 94 -20.01 4.98 6.26
C PRO A 94 -20.51 5.39 7.65
N LYS A 95 -20.97 6.64 7.76
CA LYS A 95 -21.63 7.13 8.96
C LYS A 95 -22.89 6.29 9.09
N ASP A 96 -22.95 5.39 10.07
CA ASP A 96 -24.19 4.67 10.37
C ASP A 96 -25.27 5.74 10.58
N GLU A 97 -26.18 5.82 9.62
CA GLU A 97 -27.40 6.59 9.75
C GLU A 97 -28.18 5.90 10.87
N ALA A 98 -28.14 6.50 12.06
CA ALA A 98 -28.91 6.08 13.21
C ALA A 98 -30.39 6.07 12.79
N THR A 99 -30.88 4.89 12.40
CA THR A 99 -32.29 4.67 12.15
C THR A 99 -32.94 4.65 13.52
N THR A 100 -33.81 5.64 13.69
CA THR A 100 -34.62 5.94 14.88
C THR A 100 -35.45 4.76 15.34
#